data_AF-Q8E0W1-F1
#
_entry.id   AF-Q8E0W1-F1
#
_cell.length_a   1.000
_cell.length_b   1.000
_cell.length_c   1.000
_cell.angle_alpha   90.00
_cell.angle_beta   90.00
_cell.angle_gamma   90.00
#
_symmetry.space_group_name_H-M   'P 1'
#
loop_
_entity.id
_entity.type
_entity.pdbx_description
1 polymer ?
#
loop_
_entity_poly.entity_id
_entity_poly.type
_entity_poly.pdbx_seq_one_letter_code
_entity_poly.pdbx_strand_id
1 'polypeptide(L)' 'MSQEKLKSKVEQASGSLKEGAGKLTGDKELEAKGFVEKTIAKGKELADDAKDAVEEAVDVVKEKLK' A
#
# COMPACT_ATOMS: atom_id res chain seq x y z
N MET A 1 -4.89 13.45 -6.57
CA MET A 1 -4.54 12.01 -6.68
C MET A 1 -3.03 11.90 -6.56
N SER A 2 -2.50 11.79 -5.33
CA SER A 2 -1.04 11.73 -5.11
C SER A 2 -0.49 10.45 -5.74
N GLN A 3 0.71 10.52 -6.33
CA GLN A 3 1.37 9.38 -6.99
C GLN A 3 1.42 8.12 -6.11
N GLU A 4 1.50 8.29 -4.80
CA GLU A 4 1.57 7.18 -3.83
C GLU A 4 0.31 6.33 -3.83
N LYS A 5 -0.88 6.93 -3.90
CA LYS A 5 -2.14 6.15 -4.03
C LYS A 5 -2.20 5.37 -5.34
N LEU A 6 -1.66 5.93 -6.44
CA LEU A 6 -1.59 5.20 -7.70
C LEU A 6 -0.58 4.05 -7.62
N LYS A 7 0.60 4.28 -7.04
CA LYS A 7 1.61 3.25 -6.81
C LYS A 7 1.06 2.12 -5.92
N SER A 8 0.38 2.46 -4.81
CA SER A 8 -0.30 1.49 -3.93
C SER A 8 -1.33 0.67 -4.71
N LYS A 9 -2.19 1.30 -5.51
CA LYS A 9 -3.16 0.60 -6.38
C LYS A 9 -2.48 -0.33 -7.38
N VAL A 10 -1.38 0.10 -8.00
CA VAL A 10 -0.60 -0.71 -8.94
C VAL A 10 0.06 -1.89 -8.24
N GLU A 11 0.64 -1.70 -7.05
CA GLU A 11 1.22 -2.78 -6.25
C GLU A 11 0.14 -3.77 -5.79
N GLN A 12 -1.03 -3.29 -5.38
CA GLN A 12 -2.16 -4.16 -5.03
C GLN A 12 -2.67 -4.95 -6.25
N ALA A 13 -2.73 -4.32 -7.42
CA ALA A 13 -3.11 -4.97 -8.67
C ALA A 13 -2.07 -6.02 -9.09
N SER A 14 -0.78 -5.67 -9.05
CA SER A 14 0.34 -6.57 -9.31
C SER A 14 0.33 -7.77 -8.36
N GLY A 15 0.11 -7.52 -7.06
CA GLY A 15 -0.01 -8.58 -6.06
C GLY A 15 -1.19 -9.51 -6.33
N SER A 16 -2.35 -8.96 -6.69
CA SER A 16 -3.53 -9.77 -7.04
C SER A 16 -3.33 -10.59 -8.32
N LEU A 17 -2.64 -10.02 -9.32
CA LEU A 17 -2.27 -10.72 -10.55
C LEU A 17 -1.28 -11.86 -10.28
N LYS A 18 -0.25 -11.63 -9.46
CA LYS A 18 0.73 -12.65 -9.07
C LYS A 18 0.09 -13.77 -8.23
N GLU A 19 -0.83 -13.42 -7.32
CA GLU A 19 -1.60 -14.40 -6.53
C GLU A 19 -2.47 -15.28 -7.45
N GLY A 20 -3.20 -14.65 -8.37
CA GLY A 20 -4.04 -15.35 -9.34
C GLY A 20 -3.23 -16.20 -10.33
N ALA A 21 -2.12 -15.66 -10.85
CA ALA A 21 -1.21 -16.39 -11.72
C ALA A 21 -0.54 -17.56 -10.99
N GLY A 22 -0.10 -17.35 -9.74
CA GLY A 22 0.46 -18.38 -8.87
C GLY A 22 -0.53 -19.51 -8.62
N LYS A 23 -1.78 -19.20 -8.28
CA LYS A 23 -2.87 -20.20 -8.17
C LYS A 23 -3.13 -20.95 -9.47
N LEU A 24 -3.12 -20.24 -10.60
CA LEU A 24 -3.43 -20.80 -11.90
C LEU A 24 -2.30 -21.72 -12.40
N THR A 25 -1.05 -21.31 -12.22
CA THR A 25 0.12 -22.09 -12.66
C THR A 25 0.61 -23.09 -11.61
N GLY A 26 0.07 -23.03 -10.39
CA GLY A 26 0.52 -23.84 -9.25
C GLY A 26 1.84 -23.38 -8.62
N ASP A 27 2.31 -22.17 -8.94
CA ASP A 27 3.56 -21.64 -8.41
C ASP A 27 3.32 -20.97 -7.05
N LYS A 28 3.71 -21.67 -5.98
CA LYS A 28 3.59 -21.20 -4.59
C LYS A 28 4.41 -19.94 -4.32
N GLU A 29 5.52 -19.72 -5.03
CA GLU A 29 6.36 -18.55 -4.81
C GLU A 29 5.67 -17.29 -5.35
N LEU A 30 5.09 -17.37 -6.55
CA LEU A 30 4.27 -16.31 -7.12
C LEU A 30 3.01 -16.06 -6.30
N GLU A 31 2.33 -17.12 -5.83
CA GLU A 31 1.18 -16.98 -4.93
C GLU A 31 1.55 -16.21 -3.66
N ALA A 32 2.63 -16.62 -2.98
CA ALA A 32 3.10 -16.01 -1.75
C ALA A 32 3.55 -14.56 -1.97
N LYS A 33 4.32 -14.27 -3.03
CA LYS A 33 4.73 -12.90 -3.39
C LYS A 33 3.51 -12.02 -3.62
N GLY A 34 2.52 -12.52 -4.37
CA GLY A 34 1.29 -11.80 -4.65
C GLY A 34 0.51 -11.46 -3.39
N PHE A 35 0.32 -12.44 -2.51
CA PHE A 35 -0.37 -12.27 -1.24
C PHE A 35 0.35 -11.27 -0.32
N VAL A 36 1.67 -11.39 -0.19
CA VAL A 36 2.51 -10.51 0.64
C VAL A 36 2.49 -9.08 0.09
N GLU A 37 2.71 -8.87 -1.22
CA GLU A 37 2.65 -7.54 -1.84
C GLU A 37 1.29 -6.88 -1.64
N LYS A 38 0.19 -7.62 -1.82
CA LYS A 38 -1.18 -7.12 -1.58
C LYS A 38 -1.40 -6.73 -0.12
N THR A 39 -0.87 -7.52 0.81
CA THR A 39 -1.01 -7.27 2.25
C THR A 39 -0.17 -6.08 2.68
N ILE A 40 1.07 -5.98 2.20
CA ILE A 40 1.94 -4.82 2.44
C ILE A 40 1.34 -3.57 1.83
N ALA A 41 0.82 -3.62 0.60
CA ALA A 41 0.18 -2.46 -0.04
C ALA A 41 -1.01 -1.95 0.79
N LYS A 42 -1.89 -2.85 1.27
CA LYS A 42 -3.01 -2.48 2.15
C LYS A 42 -2.55 -1.94 3.51
N GLY A 43 -1.56 -2.59 4.12
CA GLY A 43 -1.01 -2.16 5.41
C GLY A 43 -0.28 -0.83 5.31
N LYS A 44 0.45 -0.62 4.21
CA LYS A 44 1.09 0.65 3.89
C LYS A 44 0.05 1.72 3.63
N GLU A 45 -1.01 1.46 2.87
CA GLU A 45 -2.09 2.43 2.66
C GLU A 45 -2.76 2.85 3.98
N LEU A 46 -2.97 1.91 4.92
CA LEU A 46 -3.50 2.23 6.24
C LEU A 46 -2.50 3.01 7.12
N ALA A 47 -1.21 2.64 7.07
CA ALA A 47 -0.17 3.32 7.83
C ALA A 47 0.17 4.70 7.26
N ASP A 48 0.08 4.86 5.94
CA ASP A 48 0.30 6.10 5.21
C ASP A 48 -0.86 7.06 5.49
N ASP A 49 -2.11 6.58 5.51
CA ASP A 49 -3.27 7.38 5.92
C ASP A 49 -3.13 7.89 7.37
N ALA A 50 -2.61 7.04 8.28
CA ALA A 50 -2.31 7.46 9.65
C ALA A 50 -1.12 8.43 9.73
N LYS A 51 -0.07 8.22 8.93
CA LYS A 51 1.09 9.13 8.88
C LYS A 51 0.70 10.49 8.32
N ASP A 52 -0.05 10.54 7.23
CA ASP A 52 -0.54 11.75 6.59
C ASP A 52 -1.43 12.53 7.56
N ALA A 53 -2.36 11.85 8.26
CA ALA A 53 -3.18 12.48 9.29
C ALA A 53 -2.38 13.04 10.47
N VAL A 54 -1.34 12.32 10.91
CA VAL A 54 -0.46 12.79 12.00
C VAL A 54 0.44 13.94 11.52
N GLU A 55 0.99 13.86 10.31
CA GLU A 55 1.83 14.90 9.74
C GLU A 55 1.02 16.18 9.50
N GLU A 56 -0.20 16.07 8.97
CA GLU A 56 -1.13 17.19 8.80
C GLU A 56 -1.48 17.82 10.16
N ALA A 57 -1.76 17.02 11.19
CA ALA A 57 -2.04 17.53 12.53
C ALA A 57 -0.82 18.24 13.15
N VAL A 58 0.38 17.69 12.96
CA VAL A 58 1.62 18.32 13.45
C VAL A 58 1.91 19.60 12.69
N ASP A 59 1.68 19.65 11.38
CA ASP A 59 1.91 20.84 10.56
C ASP A 59 0.96 21.98 10.96
N VAL A 60 -0.33 21.69 11.20
CA VAL A 60 -1.31 22.65 11.74
C VAL A 60 -0.86 23.22 13.10
N VAL A 61 -0.36 22.37 13.99
CA VAL A 61 0.16 22.82 15.30
C VAL A 61 1.41 23.70 15.11
N LYS A 62 2.29 23.33 14.19
CA LYS A 62 3.53 24.06 13.91
C LYS A 62 3.26 25.42 13.27
N GLU A 63 2.25 25.53 12.40
CA GLU A 63 1.78 26.79 11.84
C GLU A 63 1.20 27.71 12.92
N LYS A 64 0.36 27.16 13.82
CA LYS A 64 -0.23 27.91 14.95
C LYS A 64 0.80 28.44 15.95
N LEU A 65 1.96 27.79 16.06
CA LEU A 65 3.04 28.18 16.97
C LEU A 65 4.04 29.17 16.34
N LYS A 66 3.83 29.57 15.08
CA LYS A 66 4.70 30.49 14.34
C LYS A 66 4.09 31.88 14.23
#